data_AF-A0A9D8AI24-F1
#
_entry.id   AF-A0A9D8AI24-F1
#
_cell.length_a   1.000
_cell.length_b   1.000
_cell.length_c   1.000
_cell.angle_alpha   90.00
_cell.angle_beta   90.00
_cell.angle_gamma   90.00
#
_symmetry.space_group_name_H-M   'P 1'
#
loop_
_entity.id
_entity.type
_entity.pdbx_description
1 polymer ?
#
loop_
_entity_poly.entity_id
_entity_poly.type
_entity_poly.pdbx_seq_one_letter_code
_entity_poly.pdbx_strand_id
1 'polypeptide(L)'
;MMKKENLEKVQRILELITRKWWFVVVFILLNILVPPIVTKGYDPSKTGEIIGYIIRHSLLTSDSLSSLYPIFKILPTILVFALIFSGNRFSRIFSFYVGINYILFAVLQYISISDTYGFAVVSGNFILTLVVSLLWFWEVAVKRNDFTPRKIPLIRFWVVPLAFLAFWYPLNLESMKPDFNLSYVFTNPVGLAFCNMTPVYLAILTLYYPRVNIVTLRITSLLGIIVGFWNLLVNFMIDPDILWWNGVLHLPLVFISIYALIFSFRKTQLI
;
A
#
# COMPACT_ATOMS: atom_id res chain seq x y z
N MET A 1 23.01 -13.79 -11.90
CA MET A 1 22.96 -12.58 -11.04
C MET A 1 23.42 -11.38 -11.87
N MET A 2 22.60 -10.33 -12.03
CA MET A 2 23.00 -9.15 -12.82
C MET A 2 24.24 -8.48 -12.20
N LYS A 3 25.16 -7.99 -13.04
CA LYS A 3 26.31 -7.19 -12.58
C LYS A 3 25.81 -5.91 -11.88
N LYS A 4 26.52 -5.47 -10.84
CA LYS A 4 26.17 -4.27 -10.04
C LYS A 4 25.98 -3.03 -10.91
N GLU A 5 26.84 -2.84 -11.90
CA GLU A 5 26.76 -1.74 -12.87
C GLU A 5 25.42 -1.73 -13.64
N ASN A 6 24.92 -2.90 -14.04
CA ASN A 6 23.63 -3.01 -14.73
C ASN A 6 22.47 -2.66 -13.81
N LEU A 7 22.53 -3.07 -12.52
CA LEU A 7 21.52 -2.70 -11.52
C LEU A 7 21.47 -1.18 -11.31
N GLU A 8 22.64 -0.53 -11.21
CA GLU A 8 22.72 0.91 -11.05
C GLU A 8 22.21 1.66 -12.29
N LYS A 9 22.50 1.17 -13.49
CA LYS A 9 21.99 1.74 -14.74
C LYS A 9 20.46 1.68 -14.79
N VAL A 10 19.87 0.52 -14.50
CA VAL A 10 18.40 0.35 -14.47
C VAL A 10 17.78 1.26 -13.41
N GLN A 11 18.36 1.32 -12.21
CA GLN A 11 17.89 2.21 -11.14
C GLN A 11 17.87 3.68 -11.59
N ARG A 12 18.94 4.17 -12.22
CA ARG A 12 18.99 5.55 -12.75
C ARG A 12 17.90 5.80 -13.80
N ILE A 13 17.66 4.84 -14.69
CA ILE A 13 16.61 4.95 -15.71
C ILE A 13 15.23 5.03 -15.04
N LEU A 14 14.94 4.15 -14.08
CA LEU A 14 13.70 4.17 -13.32
C LEU A 14 13.50 5.50 -12.59
N GLU A 15 14.54 6.03 -11.95
CA GLU A 15 14.49 7.32 -11.26
C GLU A 15 14.17 8.48 -12.21
N LEU A 16 14.77 8.49 -13.41
CA LEU A 16 14.54 9.51 -14.44
C LEU A 16 13.13 9.44 -15.03
N ILE A 17 12.65 8.24 -15.37
CA ILE A 17 11.33 8.03 -15.96
C ILE A 17 10.24 8.39 -14.96
N THR A 18 10.31 7.83 -13.75
CA THR A 18 9.26 8.02 -12.74
C THR A 18 9.21 9.45 -12.20
N ARG A 19 10.22 10.28 -12.49
CA ARG A 19 10.23 11.71 -12.13
C ARG A 19 9.48 12.59 -13.13
N LYS A 20 9.23 12.11 -14.35
CA LYS A 20 8.57 12.89 -15.39
C LYS A 20 7.09 13.05 -15.07
N TRP A 21 6.52 14.24 -15.30
CA TRP A 21 5.09 14.51 -15.06
C TRP A 21 4.19 13.57 -15.88
N TRP A 22 4.57 13.26 -17.12
CA TRP A 22 3.78 12.39 -18.00
C TRP A 22 3.69 10.96 -17.43
N PHE A 23 4.71 10.48 -16.71
CA PHE A 23 4.68 9.16 -16.09
C PHE A 23 3.60 9.12 -15.01
N VAL A 24 3.49 10.17 -14.20
CA VAL A 24 2.44 10.29 -13.17
C VAL A 24 1.06 10.25 -13.81
N VAL A 25 0.87 11.00 -14.90
CA VAL A 25 -0.40 11.01 -15.65
C VAL A 25 -0.71 9.62 -16.21
N VAL A 26 0.23 8.96 -16.89
CA VAL A 26 0.04 7.60 -17.42
C VAL A 26 -0.29 6.61 -16.30
N PHE A 27 0.38 6.70 -15.16
CA PHE A 27 0.13 5.81 -14.01
C PHE A 27 -1.30 5.99 -13.47
N ILE A 28 -1.79 7.22 -13.37
CA ILE A 28 -3.17 7.52 -12.98
C ILE A 28 -4.16 7.02 -14.03
N LEU A 29 -3.90 7.29 -15.31
CA LEU A 29 -4.77 6.84 -16.41
C LEU A 29 -4.84 5.32 -16.50
N LEU A 30 -3.73 4.60 -16.25
CA LEU A 30 -3.75 3.14 -16.18
C LEU A 30 -4.63 2.62 -15.05
N ASN A 31 -4.78 3.35 -13.95
CA ASN A 31 -5.71 2.95 -12.89
C ASN A 31 -7.17 3.13 -13.31
N ILE A 32 -7.49 4.21 -14.02
CA ILE A 32 -8.87 4.63 -14.33
C ILE A 32 -9.40 3.97 -15.61
N LEU A 33 -8.55 3.88 -16.65
CA LEU A 33 -8.97 3.48 -18.00
C LEU A 33 -8.94 1.97 -18.23
N VAL A 34 -8.25 1.20 -17.38
CA VAL A 34 -8.18 -0.26 -17.53
C VAL A 34 -9.45 -0.88 -16.93
N PRO A 35 -10.36 -1.43 -17.75
CA PRO A 35 -11.61 -1.97 -17.26
C PRO A 35 -11.39 -3.24 -16.41
N PRO A 36 -12.30 -3.53 -15.47
CA PRO A 36 -12.28 -4.81 -14.79
C PRO A 36 -12.49 -5.97 -15.77
N ILE A 37 -11.80 -7.08 -15.53
CA ILE A 37 -12.02 -8.34 -16.25
C ILE A 37 -13.13 -9.08 -15.52
N VAL A 38 -14.18 -9.49 -16.22
CA VAL A 38 -15.33 -10.21 -15.65
C VAL A 38 -15.76 -11.30 -16.62
N THR A 39 -15.83 -12.55 -16.16
CA THR A 39 -16.11 -13.69 -17.07
C THR A 39 -17.57 -13.80 -17.49
N LYS A 40 -18.51 -13.39 -16.63
CA LYS A 40 -19.96 -13.42 -16.96
C LYS A 40 -20.46 -12.14 -17.66
N GLY A 41 -19.55 -11.22 -18.00
CA GLY A 41 -19.88 -9.95 -18.63
C GLY A 41 -20.49 -8.94 -17.65
N TYR A 42 -20.52 -7.68 -18.09
CA TYR A 42 -21.16 -6.59 -17.35
C TYR A 42 -21.43 -5.38 -18.25
N ASP A 43 -22.28 -4.46 -17.79
CA ASP A 43 -22.52 -3.18 -18.46
C ASP A 43 -21.41 -2.16 -18.14
N PRO A 44 -20.61 -1.71 -19.13
CA PRO A 44 -19.53 -0.74 -18.92
C PRO A 44 -19.98 0.56 -18.25
N SER A 45 -21.24 0.97 -18.39
CA SER A 45 -21.78 2.16 -17.72
C SER A 45 -21.81 2.02 -16.19
N LYS A 46 -21.82 0.79 -15.68
CA LYS A 46 -21.85 0.44 -14.25
C LYS A 46 -20.50 0.02 -13.69
N THR A 47 -19.39 0.39 -14.35
CA THR A 47 -18.03 -0.01 -13.94
C THR A 47 -17.75 0.27 -12.46
N GLY A 48 -18.17 1.43 -11.94
CA GLY A 48 -17.96 1.79 -10.53
C GLY A 48 -18.64 0.84 -9.55
N GLU A 49 -19.90 0.46 -9.82
CA GLU A 49 -20.66 -0.49 -8.99
C GLU A 49 -19.98 -1.86 -8.96
N ILE A 50 -19.45 -2.30 -10.09
CA ILE A 50 -18.80 -3.61 -10.22
C ILE A 50 -17.45 -3.64 -9.52
N ILE A 51 -16.66 -2.57 -9.63
CA ILE A 51 -15.44 -2.43 -8.84
C ILE A 51 -15.76 -2.51 -7.35
N GLY A 52 -16.80 -1.81 -6.90
CA GLY A 52 -17.29 -1.89 -5.52
C GLY A 52 -17.72 -3.31 -5.12
N TYR A 53 -18.44 -4.01 -5.99
CA TYR A 53 -18.85 -5.41 -5.78
C TYR A 53 -17.65 -6.35 -5.62
N ILE A 54 -16.67 -6.26 -6.53
CA ILE A 54 -15.47 -7.11 -6.53
C ILE A 54 -14.69 -6.92 -5.24
N ILE A 55 -14.50 -5.69 -4.78
CA ILE A 55 -13.75 -5.39 -3.55
C ILE A 55 -14.49 -5.94 -2.31
N ARG A 56 -15.82 -5.77 -2.26
CA ARG A 56 -16.67 -6.25 -1.13
C ARG A 56 -16.80 -7.77 -1.07
N HIS A 57 -16.68 -8.46 -2.21
CA HIS A 57 -16.70 -9.94 -2.31
C HIS A 57 -15.33 -10.50 -2.70
N SER A 58 -14.27 -9.81 -2.30
CA SER A 58 -12.91 -10.19 -2.66
C SER A 58 -12.46 -11.42 -1.87
N LEU A 59 -11.39 -12.08 -2.31
CA LEU A 59 -10.86 -13.24 -1.59
C LEU A 59 -10.45 -12.93 -0.14
N LEU A 60 -10.14 -11.67 0.18
CA LEU A 60 -9.83 -11.21 1.54
C LEU A 60 -11.03 -11.35 2.49
N THR A 61 -12.26 -11.19 2.00
CA THR A 61 -13.47 -11.29 2.83
C THR A 61 -13.90 -12.73 3.07
N SER A 62 -13.13 -13.71 2.60
CA SER A 62 -13.40 -15.13 2.88
C SER A 62 -12.96 -15.49 4.30
N ASP A 63 -13.84 -16.16 5.07
CA ASP A 63 -13.58 -16.54 6.46
C ASP A 63 -12.38 -17.48 6.63
N SER A 64 -11.98 -18.15 5.54
CA SER A 64 -10.85 -19.09 5.49
C SER A 64 -9.50 -18.48 5.91
N LEU A 65 -9.35 -17.16 5.80
CA LEU A 65 -8.10 -16.45 6.09
C LEU A 65 -8.00 -15.95 7.54
N SER A 66 -9.06 -16.07 8.33
CA SER A 66 -9.12 -15.56 9.71
C SER A 66 -7.97 -16.06 10.59
N SER A 67 -7.58 -17.32 10.44
CA SER A 67 -6.44 -17.94 11.13
C SER A 67 -5.09 -17.30 10.80
N LEU A 68 -4.97 -16.65 9.64
CA LEU A 68 -3.74 -15.99 9.20
C LEU A 68 -3.64 -14.53 9.66
N TYR A 69 -4.73 -13.89 10.08
CA TYR A 69 -4.73 -12.48 10.47
C TYR A 69 -3.67 -12.16 11.55
N PRO A 70 -3.52 -12.96 12.63
CA PRO A 70 -2.49 -12.69 13.64
C PRO A 70 -1.07 -12.76 13.06
N ILE A 71 -0.80 -13.64 12.10
CA ILE A 71 0.52 -13.75 11.45
C ILE A 71 0.86 -12.45 10.72
N PHE A 72 -0.10 -11.90 9.97
CA PHE A 72 0.06 -10.65 9.24
C PHE A 72 -0.02 -9.40 10.12
N LYS A 73 -0.22 -9.54 11.43
CA LYS A 73 -0.03 -8.47 12.42
C LYS A 73 1.31 -8.61 13.15
N ILE A 74 1.64 -9.81 13.61
CA ILE A 74 2.84 -10.09 14.40
C ILE A 74 4.11 -9.97 13.54
N LEU A 75 4.13 -10.58 12.35
CA LEU A 75 5.30 -10.58 11.49
C LEU A 75 5.76 -9.17 11.05
N PRO A 76 4.89 -8.26 10.55
CA PRO A 76 5.33 -6.92 10.21
C PRO A 76 5.79 -6.16 11.45
N THR A 77 5.15 -6.36 12.60
CA THR A 77 5.57 -5.74 13.88
C THR A 77 6.99 -6.15 14.24
N ILE A 78 7.29 -7.46 14.21
CA ILE A 78 8.64 -7.99 14.44
C ILE A 78 9.64 -7.40 13.45
N LEU A 79 9.30 -7.33 12.17
CA LEU A 79 10.19 -6.78 11.13
C LEU A 79 10.45 -5.28 11.34
N VAL A 80 9.45 -4.51 11.75
CA VAL A 80 9.60 -3.08 12.09
C VAL A 80 10.55 -2.91 13.27
N PHE A 81 10.35 -3.65 14.36
CA PHE A 81 11.27 -3.60 15.50
C PHE A 81 12.69 -4.07 15.11
N ALA A 82 12.81 -5.13 14.32
CA ALA A 82 14.10 -5.61 13.83
C ALA A 82 14.81 -4.56 12.97
N LEU A 83 14.10 -3.79 12.13
CA LEU A 83 14.67 -2.66 11.41
C LEU A 83 15.12 -1.54 12.36
N ILE A 84 14.34 -1.19 13.37
CA ILE A 84 14.69 -0.13 14.32
C ILE A 84 15.98 -0.47 15.08
N PHE A 85 16.11 -1.71 15.55
CA PHE A 85 17.25 -2.12 16.39
C PHE A 85 18.47 -2.61 15.60
N SER A 86 18.27 -3.24 14.44
CA SER A 86 19.33 -3.89 13.66
C SER A 86 19.53 -3.29 12.26
N GLY A 87 18.77 -2.27 11.89
CA GLY A 87 18.94 -1.48 10.67
C GLY A 87 19.06 -2.31 9.40
N ASN A 88 20.16 -2.09 8.67
CA ASN A 88 20.40 -2.70 7.35
C ASN A 88 20.49 -4.22 7.34
N ARG A 89 20.70 -4.88 8.50
CA ARG A 89 20.68 -6.34 8.58
C ARG A 89 19.36 -6.94 8.12
N PHE A 90 18.24 -6.26 8.41
CA PHE A 90 16.89 -6.72 8.05
C PHE A 90 16.29 -5.98 6.85
N SER A 91 16.99 -5.01 6.25
CA SER A 91 16.50 -4.21 5.11
C SER A 91 15.99 -5.08 3.95
N ARG A 92 16.73 -6.14 3.59
CA ARG A 92 16.35 -7.05 2.50
C ARG A 92 15.17 -7.94 2.86
N ILE A 93 15.13 -8.47 4.09
CA ILE A 93 14.03 -9.33 4.56
C ILE A 93 12.75 -8.52 4.61
N PHE A 94 12.81 -7.30 5.15
CA PHE A 94 11.70 -6.36 5.13
C PHE A 94 11.23 -6.07 3.71
N SER A 95 12.14 -5.68 2.80
CA SER A 95 11.75 -5.33 1.42
C SER A 95 11.14 -6.53 0.68
N PHE A 96 11.65 -7.74 0.91
CA PHE A 96 11.09 -8.97 0.36
C PHE A 96 9.70 -9.28 0.93
N TYR A 97 9.52 -9.18 2.25
CA TYR A 97 8.23 -9.34 2.91
C TYR A 97 7.22 -8.34 2.36
N VAL A 98 7.58 -7.06 2.24
CA VAL A 98 6.69 -6.04 1.66
C VAL A 98 6.32 -6.39 0.22
N GLY A 99 7.29 -6.82 -0.60
CA GLY A 99 7.03 -7.31 -1.96
C GLY A 99 5.99 -8.44 -2.01
N ILE A 100 6.10 -9.43 -1.11
CA ILE A 100 5.10 -10.50 -0.99
C ILE A 100 3.74 -9.94 -0.57
N ASN A 101 3.69 -9.02 0.39
CA ASN A 101 2.43 -8.43 0.82
C ASN A 101 1.73 -7.70 -0.32
N TYR A 102 2.44 -6.99 -1.18
CA TYR A 102 1.80 -6.38 -2.36
C TYR A 102 1.27 -7.41 -3.37
N ILE A 103 1.89 -8.59 -3.52
CA ILE A 103 1.27 -9.70 -4.30
C ILE A 103 -0.02 -10.14 -3.62
N LEU A 104 0.02 -10.36 -2.31
CA LEU A 104 -1.15 -10.78 -1.54
C LEU A 104 -2.26 -9.73 -1.62
N PHE A 105 -1.94 -8.44 -1.54
CA PHE A 105 -2.92 -7.38 -1.69
C PHE A 105 -3.56 -7.41 -3.08
N ALA A 106 -2.75 -7.62 -4.12
CA ALA A 106 -3.25 -7.70 -5.49
C ALA A 106 -4.25 -8.85 -5.64
N VAL A 107 -3.90 -10.05 -5.16
CA VAL A 107 -4.74 -11.25 -5.27
C VAL A 107 -5.94 -11.18 -4.34
N LEU A 108 -5.73 -10.82 -3.08
CA LEU A 108 -6.77 -10.92 -2.05
C LEU A 108 -7.82 -9.83 -2.14
N GLN A 109 -7.47 -8.59 -2.52
CA GLN A 109 -8.43 -7.47 -2.53
C GLN A 109 -9.04 -7.17 -3.89
N TYR A 110 -8.34 -7.51 -4.99
CA TYR A 110 -8.79 -7.13 -6.33
C TYR A 110 -9.30 -8.29 -7.17
N ILE A 111 -9.34 -9.52 -6.62
CA ILE A 111 -9.97 -10.68 -7.25
C ILE A 111 -11.20 -11.08 -6.43
N SER A 112 -12.29 -11.37 -7.13
CA SER A 112 -13.51 -11.96 -6.58
C SER A 112 -13.94 -13.16 -7.42
N ILE A 113 -14.49 -14.17 -6.75
CA ILE A 113 -15.16 -15.31 -7.37
C ILE A 113 -16.56 -15.36 -6.78
N SER A 114 -17.57 -15.14 -7.63
CA SER A 114 -18.97 -15.07 -7.21
C SER A 114 -19.91 -15.72 -8.22
N ASP A 115 -21.10 -16.11 -7.76
CA ASP A 115 -22.14 -16.61 -8.65
C ASP A 115 -22.64 -15.54 -9.63
N THR A 116 -22.66 -14.27 -9.22
CA THR A 116 -23.16 -13.15 -10.02
C THR A 116 -22.25 -12.86 -11.22
N TYR A 117 -20.94 -12.70 -10.98
CA TYR A 117 -20.00 -12.20 -11.99
C TYR A 117 -18.94 -13.23 -12.40
N GLY A 118 -18.96 -14.42 -11.81
CA GLY A 118 -17.94 -15.44 -12.04
C GLY A 118 -16.60 -14.99 -11.49
N PHE A 119 -15.53 -15.18 -12.27
CA PHE A 119 -14.21 -14.67 -11.96
C PHE A 119 -14.13 -13.20 -12.39
N ALA A 120 -13.82 -12.33 -11.43
CA ALA A 120 -13.77 -10.90 -11.64
C ALA A 120 -12.51 -10.28 -11.02
N VAL A 121 -11.89 -9.33 -11.74
CA VAL A 121 -10.65 -8.66 -11.34
C VAL A 121 -10.74 -7.16 -11.56
N VAL A 122 -10.40 -6.35 -10.54
CA VAL A 122 -10.16 -4.91 -10.70
C VAL A 122 -8.78 -4.71 -11.34
N SER A 123 -8.71 -4.92 -12.65
CA SER A 123 -7.47 -5.06 -13.42
C SER A 123 -6.49 -3.89 -13.25
N GLY A 124 -6.98 -2.64 -13.27
CA GLY A 124 -6.14 -1.46 -13.06
C GLY A 124 -5.42 -1.49 -11.70
N ASN A 125 -6.15 -1.70 -10.62
CA ASN A 125 -5.57 -1.80 -9.27
C ASN A 125 -4.66 -3.02 -9.15
N PHE A 126 -5.05 -4.16 -9.71
CA PHE A 126 -4.28 -5.39 -9.71
C PHE A 126 -2.89 -5.17 -10.35
N ILE A 127 -2.86 -4.64 -11.58
CA ILE A 127 -1.61 -4.40 -12.32
C ILE A 127 -0.70 -3.42 -11.57
N LEU A 128 -1.23 -2.28 -11.12
CA LEU A 128 -0.41 -1.27 -10.45
C LEU A 128 0.13 -1.76 -9.09
N THR A 129 -0.64 -2.57 -8.38
CA THR A 129 -0.20 -3.20 -7.12
C THR A 129 0.94 -4.20 -7.37
N LEU A 130 0.87 -4.97 -8.47
CA LEU A 130 1.97 -5.83 -8.89
C LEU A 130 3.21 -5.03 -9.31
N VAL A 131 3.05 -3.89 -9.98
CA VAL A 131 4.19 -2.98 -10.28
C VAL A 131 4.87 -2.53 -8.99
N VAL A 132 4.10 -2.16 -7.96
CA VAL A 132 4.67 -1.82 -6.64
C VAL A 132 5.40 -3.02 -6.02
N SER A 133 4.81 -4.22 -6.08
CA SER A 133 5.47 -5.44 -5.61
C SER A 133 6.83 -5.68 -6.28
N LEU A 134 6.88 -5.55 -7.61
CA LEU A 134 8.11 -5.71 -8.39
C LEU A 134 9.19 -4.69 -7.99
N LEU A 135 8.81 -3.45 -7.65
CA LEU A 135 9.76 -2.44 -7.16
C LEU A 135 10.29 -2.75 -5.76
N TRP A 136 9.48 -3.38 -4.91
CA TRP A 136 9.95 -3.88 -3.60
C TRP A 136 10.89 -5.09 -3.75
N PHE A 137 10.65 -5.99 -4.70
CA PHE A 137 11.62 -7.04 -5.04
C PHE A 137 12.87 -6.50 -5.70
N TRP A 138 12.74 -5.48 -6.56
CA TRP A 138 13.87 -4.77 -7.13
C TRP A 138 14.76 -4.17 -6.03
N GLU A 139 14.15 -3.62 -4.98
CA GLU A 139 14.87 -3.10 -3.82
C GLU A 139 15.71 -4.17 -3.11
N VAL A 140 15.24 -5.42 -3.04
CA VAL A 140 16.03 -6.54 -2.48
C VAL A 140 17.35 -6.75 -3.23
N ALA A 141 17.37 -6.44 -4.54
CA ALA A 141 18.53 -6.56 -5.41
C ALA A 141 19.43 -5.31 -5.38
N VAL A 142 18.85 -4.11 -5.51
CA VAL A 142 19.62 -2.85 -5.64
C VAL A 142 20.07 -2.26 -4.30
N LYS A 143 19.38 -2.58 -3.20
CA LYS A 143 19.72 -2.19 -1.82
C LYS A 143 19.93 -0.67 -1.65
N ARG A 144 18.98 0.13 -2.13
CA ARG A 144 19.03 1.60 -2.00
C ARG A 144 18.50 2.09 -0.65
N ASN A 145 17.72 1.27 0.05
CA ASN A 145 17.27 1.54 1.41
C ASN A 145 18.42 1.41 2.41
N ASP A 146 18.74 2.51 3.08
CA ASP A 146 19.65 2.58 4.22
C ASP A 146 18.85 2.92 5.49
N PHE A 147 18.61 1.88 6.28
CA PHE A 147 17.93 1.92 7.57
C PHE A 147 18.89 2.00 8.76
N THR A 148 20.13 2.47 8.56
CA THR A 148 21.07 2.68 9.67
C THR A 148 20.48 3.63 10.72
N PRO A 149 20.44 3.24 12.02
CA PRO A 149 19.94 4.10 13.09
C PRO A 149 20.65 5.45 13.12
N ARG A 150 19.88 6.52 13.25
CA ARG A 150 20.40 7.90 13.29
C ARG A 150 19.44 8.81 14.03
N LYS A 151 19.91 10.02 14.37
CA LYS A 151 19.04 11.07 14.91
C LYS A 151 18.04 11.52 13.85
N ILE A 152 16.76 11.20 14.05
CA ILE A 152 15.65 11.65 13.21
C ILE A 152 15.01 12.86 13.89
N PRO A 153 14.80 13.99 13.19
CA PRO A 153 14.09 15.14 13.75
C PRO A 153 12.71 14.74 14.28
N LEU A 154 12.35 15.16 15.50
CA LEU A 154 11.08 14.82 16.15
C LEU A 154 9.87 15.15 15.28
N ILE A 155 9.93 16.25 14.52
CA ILE A 155 8.86 16.64 13.61
C ILE A 155 8.48 15.55 12.63
N ARG A 156 9.39 14.65 12.23
CA ARG A 156 9.09 13.57 11.26
C ARG A 156 8.31 12.40 11.87
N PHE A 157 8.20 12.32 13.19
CA PHE A 157 7.49 11.23 13.86
C PHE A 157 5.96 11.36 13.79
N TRP A 158 5.41 12.45 13.24
CA TRP A 158 3.97 12.60 13.02
C TRP A 158 3.34 11.47 12.20
N VAL A 159 4.12 10.81 11.33
CA VAL A 159 3.64 9.66 10.53
C VAL A 159 3.41 8.41 11.36
N VAL A 160 4.07 8.28 12.53
CA VAL A 160 4.00 7.09 13.39
C VAL A 160 2.61 6.88 14.00
N PRO A 161 1.98 7.86 14.68
CA PRO A 161 0.64 7.66 15.23
C PRO A 161 -0.41 7.39 14.12
N LEU A 162 -0.27 7.99 12.94
CA LEU A 162 -1.18 7.73 11.82
C LEU A 162 -1.00 6.32 11.23
N ALA A 163 0.25 5.89 11.04
CA ALA A 163 0.54 4.52 10.61
C ALA A 163 0.06 3.49 11.64
N PHE A 164 0.22 3.79 12.94
CA PHE A 164 -0.31 2.95 14.00
C PHE A 164 -1.84 2.90 13.98
N LEU A 165 -2.52 4.02 13.76
CA LEU A 165 -3.99 4.06 13.66
C LEU A 165 -4.48 3.19 12.50
N ALA A 166 -3.84 3.26 11.33
CA ALA A 166 -4.15 2.40 10.18
C ALA A 166 -3.86 0.93 10.46
N PHE A 167 -2.78 0.63 11.18
CA PHE A 167 -2.41 -0.73 11.56
C PHE A 167 -3.35 -1.33 12.61
N TRP A 168 -3.79 -0.54 13.58
CA TRP A 168 -4.73 -0.96 14.63
C TRP A 168 -6.13 -1.14 14.05
N TYR A 169 -6.63 -0.13 13.34
CA TYR A 169 -7.94 -0.11 12.71
C TYR A 169 -9.11 -0.37 13.68
N PRO A 170 -9.38 0.55 14.62
CA PRO A 170 -10.42 0.42 15.64
C PRO A 170 -11.85 0.56 15.06
N LEU A 171 -12.29 -0.43 14.28
CA LEU A 171 -13.58 -0.48 13.60
C LEU A 171 -14.23 -1.85 13.83
N ASN A 172 -15.49 -1.85 14.23
CA ASN A 172 -16.30 -3.06 14.21
C ASN A 172 -16.81 -3.28 12.78
N LEU A 173 -16.35 -4.37 12.13
CA LEU A 173 -16.63 -4.63 10.71
C LEU A 173 -18.10 -4.96 10.40
N GLU A 174 -18.90 -5.36 11.39
CA GLU A 174 -20.33 -5.65 11.20
C GLU A 174 -21.16 -4.37 11.26
N SER A 175 -20.91 -3.54 12.28
CA SER A 175 -21.68 -2.31 12.50
C SER A 175 -21.11 -1.08 11.79
N MET A 176 -19.87 -1.17 11.28
CA MET A 176 -19.07 -0.05 10.73
C MET A 176 -18.90 1.13 11.70
N LYS A 177 -19.10 0.91 13.00
CA LYS A 177 -18.95 1.93 14.05
C LYS A 177 -17.56 1.91 14.69
N PRO A 178 -17.12 3.02 15.29
CA PRO A 178 -15.90 3.05 16.09
C PRO A 178 -15.94 2.03 17.22
N ASP A 179 -14.90 1.19 17.29
CA ASP A 179 -14.69 0.25 18.37
C ASP A 179 -13.19 0.19 18.69
N PHE A 180 -12.83 0.75 19.85
CA PHE A 180 -11.44 0.92 20.30
C PHE A 180 -10.92 -0.28 21.07
N ASN A 181 -11.36 -1.49 20.71
CA ASN A 181 -10.82 -2.71 21.28
C ASN A 181 -9.35 -2.91 20.84
N LEU A 182 -8.45 -3.02 21.82
CA LEU A 182 -7.01 -3.21 21.57
C LEU A 182 -6.70 -4.58 20.95
N SER A 183 -7.58 -5.57 21.08
CA SER A 183 -7.39 -6.88 20.44
C SER A 183 -7.26 -6.78 18.91
N TYR A 184 -7.87 -5.76 18.29
CA TYR A 184 -7.80 -5.50 16.85
C TYR A 184 -6.38 -5.24 16.34
N VAL A 185 -5.43 -4.90 17.22
CA VAL A 185 -4.01 -4.89 16.88
C VAL A 185 -3.56 -6.25 16.31
N PHE A 186 -4.17 -7.36 16.74
CA PHE A 186 -3.79 -8.73 16.36
C PHE A 186 -4.87 -9.50 15.62
N THR A 187 -6.15 -9.18 15.80
CA THR A 187 -7.25 -10.09 15.41
C THR A 187 -7.94 -9.73 14.10
N ASN A 188 -7.84 -8.49 13.62
CA ASN A 188 -8.59 -8.04 12.44
C ASN A 188 -7.80 -8.26 11.12
N PRO A 189 -8.47 -8.27 9.95
CA PRO A 189 -7.86 -8.60 8.66
C PRO A 189 -6.88 -7.53 8.13
N VAL A 190 -6.73 -6.38 8.79
CA VAL A 190 -6.09 -5.23 8.13
C VAL A 190 -4.60 -5.38 7.86
N GLY A 191 -3.95 -6.37 8.48
CA GLY A 191 -2.57 -6.76 8.15
C GLY A 191 -2.42 -7.29 6.72
N LEU A 192 -3.52 -7.70 6.08
CA LEU A 192 -3.61 -8.15 4.69
C LEU A 192 -4.27 -7.13 3.76
N ALA A 193 -4.56 -5.93 4.27
CA ALA A 193 -5.23 -4.88 3.51
C ALA A 193 -4.24 -3.81 3.02
N PHE A 194 -4.41 -3.39 1.76
CA PHE A 194 -3.52 -2.46 1.09
C PHE A 194 -3.53 -1.11 1.81
N CYS A 195 -4.73 -0.60 2.09
CA CYS A 195 -4.93 0.73 2.64
C CYS A 195 -4.32 0.91 4.03
N ASN A 196 -4.18 -0.19 4.76
CA ASN A 196 -3.76 -0.20 6.15
C ASN A 196 -2.25 -0.44 6.30
N MET A 197 -1.68 -1.32 5.49
CA MET A 197 -0.24 -1.62 5.54
C MET A 197 0.62 -0.66 4.73
N THR A 198 0.11 -0.10 3.64
CA THR A 198 0.84 0.90 2.83
C THR A 198 1.30 2.12 3.65
N PRO A 199 0.47 2.77 4.50
CA PRO A 199 0.93 3.87 5.34
C PRO A 199 2.02 3.43 6.33
N VAL A 200 2.00 2.20 6.84
CA VAL A 200 3.07 1.66 7.70
C VAL A 200 4.39 1.58 6.94
N TYR A 201 4.38 1.03 5.73
CA TYR A 201 5.59 0.92 4.91
C TYR A 201 6.13 2.30 4.49
N LEU A 202 5.24 3.22 4.10
CA LEU A 202 5.62 4.59 3.74
C LEU A 202 6.10 5.40 4.94
N ALA A 203 5.54 5.19 6.14
CA ALA A 203 6.04 5.81 7.37
C ALA A 203 7.50 5.44 7.61
N ILE A 204 7.85 4.16 7.46
CA ILE A 204 9.25 3.71 7.57
C ILE A 204 10.11 4.40 6.52
N LEU A 205 9.74 4.35 5.23
CA LEU A 205 10.55 4.97 4.19
C LEU A 205 10.72 6.49 4.38
N THR A 206 9.69 7.20 4.85
CA THR A 206 9.75 8.65 5.07
C THR A 206 10.58 9.04 6.30
N LEU A 207 10.60 8.22 7.37
CA LEU A 207 11.49 8.41 8.51
C LEU A 207 12.97 8.31 8.09
N TYR A 208 13.29 7.38 7.20
CA TYR A 208 14.66 7.14 6.70
C TYR A 208 15.04 7.95 5.43
N TYR A 209 14.11 8.69 4.83
CA TYR A 209 14.42 9.67 3.78
C TYR A 209 15.54 10.64 4.19
N PRO A 210 16.53 10.99 3.34
CA PRO A 210 16.60 10.74 1.91
C PRO A 210 17.30 9.43 1.50
N ARG A 211 17.71 8.59 2.44
CA ARG A 211 18.51 7.38 2.13
C ARG A 211 17.63 6.16 1.91
N VAL A 212 16.64 6.31 1.04
CA VAL A 212 15.70 5.25 0.66
C VAL A 212 15.66 5.13 -0.85
N ASN A 213 15.15 3.99 -1.35
CA ASN A 213 14.85 3.86 -2.76
C ASN A 213 13.74 4.85 -3.16
N ILE A 214 14.15 5.94 -3.81
CA ILE A 214 13.23 7.01 -4.21
C ILE A 214 12.20 6.52 -5.21
N VAL A 215 12.52 5.55 -6.06
CA VAL A 215 11.55 4.96 -7.01
C VAL A 215 10.47 4.21 -6.24
N THR A 216 10.86 3.32 -5.32
CA THR A 216 9.91 2.57 -4.49
C THR A 216 9.04 3.52 -3.66
N LEU A 217 9.66 4.52 -2.99
CA LEU A 217 8.92 5.56 -2.26
C LEU A 217 7.90 6.27 -3.15
N ARG A 218 8.31 6.72 -4.35
CA ARG A 218 7.47 7.49 -5.29
C ARG A 218 6.29 6.67 -5.81
N ILE A 219 6.54 5.45 -6.28
CA ILE A 219 5.50 4.63 -6.92
C ILE A 219 4.54 4.06 -5.88
N THR A 220 5.04 3.62 -4.73
CA THR A 220 4.18 3.20 -3.62
C THR A 220 3.30 4.34 -3.13
N SER A 221 3.86 5.54 -2.96
CA SER A 221 3.07 6.71 -2.56
C SER A 221 2.07 7.16 -3.63
N LEU A 222 2.44 7.12 -4.91
CA LEU A 222 1.52 7.46 -5.98
C LEU A 222 0.31 6.52 -6.00
N LEU A 223 0.53 5.21 -5.88
CA LEU A 223 -0.57 4.24 -5.79
C LEU A 223 -1.40 4.45 -4.51
N GLY A 224 -0.74 4.74 -3.38
CA GLY A 224 -1.39 5.05 -2.11
C GLY A 224 -2.32 6.27 -2.20
N ILE A 225 -1.93 7.33 -2.91
CA ILE A 225 -2.80 8.48 -3.17
C ILE A 225 -4.00 8.10 -4.02
N ILE A 226 -3.79 7.34 -5.11
CA ILE A 226 -4.86 6.96 -6.03
C ILE A 226 -5.92 6.12 -5.28
N VAL A 227 -5.49 5.06 -4.60
CA VAL A 227 -6.39 4.18 -3.85
C VAL A 227 -7.02 4.93 -2.67
N GLY A 228 -6.24 5.77 -1.98
CA GLY A 228 -6.74 6.59 -0.88
C GLY A 228 -7.80 7.60 -1.32
N PHE A 229 -7.63 8.25 -2.47
CA PHE A 229 -8.62 9.17 -3.04
C PHE A 229 -9.97 8.49 -3.27
N TRP A 230 -9.98 7.32 -3.90
CA TRP A 230 -11.21 6.56 -4.13
C TRP A 230 -11.86 6.11 -2.83
N ASN A 231 -11.07 5.72 -1.83
CA ASN A 231 -11.59 5.41 -0.50
C ASN A 231 -12.22 6.66 0.15
N LEU A 232 -11.58 7.82 0.12
CA LEU A 232 -12.18 9.03 0.68
C LEU A 232 -13.48 9.40 -0.03
N LEU A 233 -13.53 9.27 -1.36
CA LEU A 233 -14.74 9.53 -2.14
C LEU A 233 -15.88 8.62 -1.70
N VAL A 234 -15.65 7.30 -1.64
CA VAL A 234 -16.68 6.34 -1.22
C VAL A 234 -17.13 6.58 0.21
N ASN A 235 -16.17 6.73 1.15
CA ASN A 235 -16.48 6.78 2.58
C ASN A 235 -17.08 8.12 3.04
N PHE A 236 -16.74 9.25 2.40
CA PHE A 236 -17.20 10.56 2.83
C PHE A 236 -18.22 11.23 1.89
N MET A 237 -18.31 10.82 0.62
CA MET A 237 -19.21 11.45 -0.35
C MET A 237 -20.33 10.54 -0.83
N ILE A 238 -20.11 9.22 -0.87
CA ILE A 238 -21.12 8.26 -1.36
C ILE A 238 -21.94 7.70 -0.20
N ASP A 239 -21.29 7.11 0.81
CA ASP A 239 -21.97 6.46 1.95
C ASP A 239 -21.53 7.03 3.33
N PRO A 240 -21.55 8.36 3.56
CA PRO A 240 -21.00 8.95 4.79
C PRO A 240 -21.71 8.50 6.07
N ASP A 241 -23.03 8.30 6.04
CA ASP A 241 -23.82 7.95 7.22
C ASP A 241 -23.39 6.61 7.84
N ILE A 242 -22.88 5.70 7.01
CA ILE A 242 -22.44 4.36 7.42
C ILE A 242 -20.91 4.31 7.56
N LEU A 243 -20.19 4.96 6.65
CA LEU A 243 -18.75 4.76 6.47
C LEU A 243 -17.86 5.89 6.97
N TRP A 244 -18.39 6.93 7.62
CA TRP A 244 -17.59 8.07 8.07
C TRP A 244 -16.34 7.66 8.86
N TRP A 245 -16.47 6.72 9.81
CA TRP A 245 -15.34 6.28 10.63
C TRP A 245 -14.35 5.44 9.83
N ASN A 246 -14.85 4.59 8.94
CA ASN A 246 -14.03 3.87 7.97
C ASN A 246 -13.21 4.86 7.12
N GLY A 247 -13.81 5.97 6.70
CA GLY A 247 -13.13 7.07 6.00
C GLY A 247 -12.02 7.71 6.82
N VAL A 248 -12.26 7.97 8.12
CA VAL A 248 -11.22 8.51 9.04
C VAL A 248 -10.02 7.56 9.12
N LEU A 249 -10.26 6.25 9.20
CA LEU A 249 -9.20 5.24 9.25
C LEU A 249 -8.42 5.10 7.93
N HIS A 250 -8.92 5.67 6.82
CA HIS A 250 -8.21 5.75 5.54
C HIS A 250 -7.40 7.05 5.35
N LEU A 251 -7.60 8.07 6.18
CA LEU A 251 -6.80 9.31 6.13
C LEU A 251 -5.29 9.09 6.27
N PRO A 252 -4.78 8.16 7.11
CA PRO A 252 -3.35 7.86 7.18
C PRO A 252 -2.74 7.50 5.83
N LEU A 253 -3.43 6.70 5.01
CA LEU A 253 -2.98 6.32 3.67
C LEU A 253 -2.77 7.57 2.83
N VAL A 254 -3.74 8.48 2.80
CA VAL A 254 -3.69 9.69 1.97
C VAL A 254 -2.61 10.64 2.45
N PHE A 255 -2.59 10.99 3.73
CA PHE A 255 -1.65 11.97 4.26
C PHE A 255 -0.19 11.50 4.17
N ILE A 256 0.09 10.26 4.56
CA ILE A 256 1.46 9.71 4.49
C ILE A 256 1.88 9.55 3.03
N SER A 257 0.97 9.15 2.13
CA SER A 257 1.29 9.01 0.71
C SER A 257 1.56 10.37 0.05
N ILE A 258 0.77 11.41 0.31
CA ILE A 258 1.05 12.77 -0.19
C ILE A 258 2.42 13.23 0.31
N TYR A 259 2.70 13.08 1.60
CA TYR A 259 3.98 13.47 2.18
C TYR A 259 5.17 12.73 1.56
N ALA A 260 5.06 11.41 1.43
CA ALA A 260 6.05 10.55 0.78
C ALA A 260 6.28 10.94 -0.68
N LEU A 261 5.21 11.21 -1.43
CA LEU A 261 5.28 11.59 -2.83
C LEU A 261 6.01 12.91 -2.98
N ILE A 262 5.65 13.94 -2.19
CA ILE A 262 6.34 15.24 -2.17
C ILE A 262 7.83 15.06 -1.91
N PHE A 263 8.19 14.25 -0.92
CA PHE A 263 9.61 13.99 -0.59
C PHE A 263 10.33 13.29 -1.74
N SER A 264 9.67 12.38 -2.45
CA SER A 264 10.26 11.68 -3.59
C SER A 264 10.62 12.59 -4.78
N PHE A 265 10.02 13.79 -4.88
CA PHE A 265 10.31 14.77 -5.94
C PHE A 265 11.27 15.87 -5.54
N ARG A 266 11.55 16.05 -4.23
CA ARG A 266 12.52 17.04 -3.76
C ARG A 266 13.90 16.68 -4.30
N LYS A 267 14.63 17.68 -4.79
CA LYS A 267 16.04 17.51 -5.12
C LYS A 267 16.77 17.18 -3.82
N THR A 268 17.24 15.95 -3.69
CA THR A 268 18.20 15.61 -2.64
C THR A 268 19.48 16.39 -2.96
N GLN A 269 19.76 17.46 -2.21
CA GLN A 269 21.14 17.94 -2.13
C GLN A 269 21.93 16.79 -1.51
N LEU A 270 22.73 16.12 -2.34
CA LEU A 270 23.79 15.25 -1.87
C LEU A 270 24.73 16.16 -1.07
N ILE A 271 24.68 16.06 0.26
CA ILE A 271 25.77 16.49 1.13
C ILE A 271 26.80 15.36 1.10
#